data_AF-X1HEW4-F1
#
_entry.id   AF-X1HEW4-F1
#
_cell.length_a   1.000
_cell.length_b   1.000
_cell.length_c   1.000
_cell.angle_alpha   90.00
_cell.angle_beta   90.00
_cell.angle_gamma   90.00
#
_symmetry.space_group_name_H-M   'P 1'
#
loop_
_entity.id
_entity.type
_entity.pdbx_description
1 polymer ?
#
loop_
_entity_poly.entity_id
_entity_poly.type
_entity_poly.pdbx_seq_one_letter_code
_entity_poly.pdbx_strand_id
1 'polypeptide(L)' 'MTGSGTELSPYIIYNVNDLQAMENDLMAYYELANIGVKVKCVQ' A
#
# COMPACT_ATOMS: atom_id res chain seq x y z
N MET A 1 7.12 0.73 -0.96
CA MET A 1 6.24 1.93 -1.04
C MET A 1 7.00 3.16 -1.55
N THR A 2 6.34 3.95 -2.41
CA THR A 2 6.75 5.32 -2.82
C THR A 2 5.84 6.34 -2.12
N GLY A 3 6.26 7.59 -1.94
CA GLY A 3 5.52 8.62 -1.19
C GLY A 3 6.09 8.88 0.21
N SER A 4 5.48 9.78 0.98
CA SER A 4 5.92 10.15 2.33
C SER A 4 4.89 9.88 3.44
N GLY A 5 3.73 9.32 3.11
CA GLY A 5 2.67 9.02 4.09
C GLY A 5 1.85 10.24 4.51
N THR A 6 1.97 11.37 3.80
CA THR A 6 1.17 12.57 4.05
C THR A 6 -0.04 12.62 3.12
N GLU A 7 -1.05 13.42 3.45
CA GLU A 7 -2.24 13.58 2.59
C GLU A 7 -1.89 13.99 1.15
N LEU A 8 -0.91 14.87 0.97
CA LEU A 8 -0.45 15.34 -0.34
C LEU A 8 0.53 14.37 -1.02
N SER A 9 1.06 13.39 -0.30
CA SER A 9 2.00 12.39 -0.80
C SER A 9 1.81 11.07 -0.05
N PRO A 10 0.69 10.36 -0.31
CA PRO A 10 0.39 9.10 0.36
C PRO A 10 1.41 8.05 -0.03
N TYR A 11 1.57 7.03 0.81
CA TYR A 11 2.31 5.85 0.42
C TYR A 11 1.52 5.03 -0.60
N ILE A 12 2.18 4.65 -1.70
CA ILE A 12 1.54 3.85 -2.75
C ILE A 12 1.75 2.36 -2.48
N ILE A 13 0.64 1.62 -2.43
CA ILE A 13 0.58 0.17 -2.19
C ILE A 13 0.51 -0.56 -3.54
N TYR A 14 1.53 -1.36 -3.88
CA TYR A 14 1.58 -2.12 -5.14
C TYR A 14 1.31 -3.62 -4.95
N ASN A 15 1.55 -4.16 -3.75
CA ASN A 15 1.44 -5.59 -3.46
C ASN A 15 1.15 -5.86 -1.97
N VAL A 16 1.00 -7.14 -1.62
CA VAL A 16 0.74 -7.58 -0.23
C VAL A 16 1.84 -7.18 0.75
N ASN A 17 3.10 -7.13 0.33
CA ASN A 17 4.19 -6.72 1.23
C ASN A 17 4.10 -5.22 1.56
N ASP A 18 3.75 -4.38 0.58
CA ASP A 18 3.48 -2.95 0.84
C ASP A 18 2.25 -2.77 1.78
N LEU A 19 1.23 -3.63 1.65
CA LEU A 19 0.06 -3.61 2.54
C LEU A 19 0.44 -4.01 3.97
N GLN A 20 1.27 -5.04 4.13
CA GLN A 20 1.75 -5.46 5.45
C GLN A 20 2.62 -4.39 6.12
N ALA A 21 3.39 -3.64 5.34
CA ALA A 21 4.24 -2.58 5.86
C ALA A 21 3.47 -1.41 6.52
N MET A 22 2.14 -1.33 6.35
CA MET A 22 1.28 -0.38 7.08
C MET A 22 1.40 -0.50 8.60
N GLU A 23 1.78 -1.68 9.12
CA GLU A 23 1.97 -1.89 10.56
C GLU A 23 3.04 -0.98 11.19
N ASN A 24 3.96 -0.45 10.36
CA ASN A 24 5.04 0.40 10.83
C ASN A 24 4.64 1.87 11.01
N ASP A 25 3.55 2.33 10.40
CA ASP A 25 3.07 3.72 10.50
C ASP A 25 1.54 3.84 10.30
N LEU A 26 0.78 3.47 11.33
CA LEU A 26 -0.68 3.42 11.27
C LEU A 26 -1.37 4.79 11.09
N MET A 27 -0.62 5.90 11.17
CA MET A 27 -1.17 7.26 11.05
C MET A 27 -0.96 7.87 9.66
N ALA A 28 -0.24 7.20 8.77
CA ALA A 28 0.04 7.68 7.42
C ALA A 28 -1.18 7.53 6.46
N TYR A 29 -1.10 8.25 5.35
CA TYR A 29 -2.05 8.13 4.23
C TYR A 29 -1.54 7.10 3.21
N TYR A 30 -2.47 6.31 2.68
CA TYR A 30 -2.17 5.21 1.76
C TYR A 30 -3.09 5.23 0.54
N GLU A 31 -2.54 4.94 -0.63
CA GLU A 31 -3.29 4.80 -1.87
C GLU A 31 -2.94 3.49 -2.57
N LEU A 32 -3.96 2.79 -3.05
CA LEU A 32 -3.77 1.58 -3.85
C LEU A 32 -3.32 1.96 -5.25
N ALA A 33 -2.17 1.45 -5.68
CA ALA A 33 -1.79 1.56 -7.08
C ALA A 33 -2.86 0.87 -7.92
N ASN A 34 -3.50 1.61 -8.83
CA ASN A 34 -4.54 1.09 -9.73
C ASN A 34 -3.92 0.21 -10.84
N ILE A 35 -3.21 -0.83 -10.44
CA ILE A 35 -2.51 -1.79 -11.30
C ILE A 35 -3.04 -3.21 -11.07
N GLY A 36 -4.38 -3.37 -11.07
CA GLY A 36 -5.05 -4.68 -11.08
C GLY A 36 -4.37 -5.73 -10.21
N VAL A 37 -4.32 -5.50 -8.89
CA VAL A 37 -3.71 -6.43 -7.93
C VAL A 37 -4.31 -7.82 -8.12
N LYS A 38 -3.52 -8.76 -8.64
CA LYS A 38 -3.96 -10.14 -8.88
C LYS A 38 -3.71 -10.97 -7.63
N VAL A 39 -4.74 -11.11 -6.80
CA VAL A 39 -4.73 -12.05 -5.68
C VAL A 39 -5.00 -13.45 -6.23
N LYS A 40 -4.01 -14.34 -6.15
CA LYS A 40 -4.19 -15.77 -6.46
C LYS A 40 -4.61 -16.47 -5.17
N CYS A 41 -5.87 -16.89 -5.08
CA CYS A 41 -6.27 -17.89 -4.08
C CYS A 41 -5.53 -19.20 -4.37
N VAL A 42 -4.89 -19.76 -3.36
CA VAL A 42 -4.40 -21.15 -3.39
C VAL A 42 -5.55 -22.00 -2.84
N GLN A 43 -6.04 -22.96 -3.64
CA GLN A 43 -7.00 -23.98 -3.21
C GLN A 43 -6.35 -24.96 -2.25
#